data_AF-A1ZMY8-F1
#
_entry.id   AF-A1ZMY8-F1
#
_cell.length_a   1.000
_cell.length_b   1.000
_cell.length_c   1.000
_cell.angle_alpha   90.00
_cell.angle_beta   90.00
_cell.angle_gamma   90.00
#
_symmetry.space_group_name_H-M   'P 1'
#
loop_
_entity.id
_entity.type
_entity.pdbx_description
1 polymer ?
#
loop_
_entity_poly.entity_id
_entity_poly.type
_entity_poly.pdbx_seq_one_letter_code
_entity_poly.pdbx_strand_id
1 'polypeptide(L)' 'MQEFDTIEEAFRWFLENEYPKLSSKQKLEIKDAKYSFYKEGRKVSEKRMKRILSDYGYFSVVYRFEGKSE' A
#
# COMPACT_ATOMS: atom_id res chain seq x y z
N MET A 1 -2.53 14.51 -0.19
CA MET A 1 -3.10 13.16 -0.12
C MET A 1 -3.48 12.77 -1.54
N GLN A 2 -3.08 11.59 -2.01
CA GLN A 2 -3.37 11.11 -3.36
C GLN A 2 -4.35 9.94 -3.26
N GLU A 3 -5.33 9.89 -4.17
CA GLU A 3 -6.24 8.76 -4.29
C GLU A 3 -5.70 7.76 -5.33
N PHE A 4 -6.02 6.50 -5.10
CA PHE A 4 -5.63 5.39 -5.97
C PHE A 4 -6.85 4.50 -6.19
N ASP A 5 -6.94 3.87 -7.35
CA ASP A 5 -8.08 3.01 -7.70
C ASP A 5 -7.98 1.66 -6.98
N THR A 6 -6.76 1.23 -6.65
CA THR A 6 -6.49 -0.03 -5.94
C THR A 6 -5.54 0.14 -4.76
N ILE A 7 -5.61 -0.79 -3.80
CA ILE A 7 -4.69 -0.83 -2.67
C ILE A 7 -3.25 -1.16 -3.12
N GLU A 8 -3.09 -1.96 -4.16
CA GLU A 8 -1.80 -2.30 -4.76
C GLU A 8 -1.09 -1.07 -5.34
N GLU A 9 -1.82 -0.17 -6.00
CA GLU A 9 -1.26 1.07 -6.54
C GLU A 9 -0.81 2.00 -5.42
N ALA A 10 -1.65 2.19 -4.40
CA ALA A 10 -1.27 2.95 -3.21
C ALA A 10 -0.02 2.37 -2.53
N PHE A 11 0.04 1.03 -2.42
CA PHE A 11 1.16 0.34 -1.82
C PHE A 11 2.44 0.44 -2.66
N ARG A 12 2.34 0.35 -3.99
CA ARG A 12 3.46 0.57 -4.92
C ARG A 12 3.99 2.00 -4.76
N TRP A 13 3.10 2.99 -4.78
CA TRP A 13 3.49 4.38 -4.60
C TRP A 13 4.22 4.61 -3.27
N PHE A 14 3.74 4.01 -2.18
CA PHE A 14 4.42 4.03 -0.89
C PHE A 14 5.84 3.45 -0.98
N LEU A 15 6.02 2.30 -1.64
CA LEU A 15 7.34 1.66 -1.80
C LEU A 15 8.33 2.50 -2.63
N GLU A 16 7.84 3.35 -3.52
CA GLU A 16 8.65 4.19 -4.39
C GLU A 16 8.96 5.56 -3.78
N ASN A 17 8.01 6.15 -3.04
CA ASN A 17 8.08 7.54 -2.59
C ASN A 17 8.36 7.69 -1.09
N GLU A 18 7.78 6.83 -0.25
CA GLU A 18 7.88 6.95 1.21
C GLU A 18 8.88 5.96 1.81
N TYR A 19 8.90 4.71 1.33
CA TYR A 19 9.85 3.70 1.77
C TYR A 19 11.32 4.15 1.75
N PRO A 20 11.82 4.88 0.73
CA PRO A 20 13.21 5.36 0.73
C PRO A 20 13.56 6.26 1.91
N LYS A 21 12.57 7.01 2.43
CA LYS A 21 12.72 7.96 3.55
C LYS A 21 12.73 7.28 4.92
N LEU A 22 12.28 6.02 5.00
CA LEU A 22 12.23 5.27 6.26
C LEU A 22 13.64 4.97 6.80
N SER A 23 13.74 4.91 8.13
CA SER A 23 14.95 4.45 8.81
C SER A 23 15.24 2.98 8.51
N SER A 24 16.49 2.54 8.73
CA SER A 24 16.89 1.15 8.52
C SER A 24 16.07 0.16 9.35
N LYS A 25 15.68 0.55 10.58
CA LYS A 25 14.83 -0.28 11.46
C LYS A 25 13.44 -0.48 10.85
N GLN A 26 12.80 0.60 10.42
CA GLN A 26 11.47 0.54 9.80
C GLN A 26 11.50 -0.25 8.48
N LYS A 27 12.54 -0.05 7.65
CA LYS A 27 12.75 -0.83 6.42
C LYS A 27 12.84 -2.33 6.70
N LEU A 28 13.48 -2.73 7.80
CA LEU A 28 13.59 -4.14 8.19
C LEU A 28 12.23 -4.77 8.52
N GLU A 29 11.37 -4.05 9.22
CA GLU A 29 10.02 -4.51 9.63
C GLU A 29 9.12 -4.86 8.43
N ILE A 30 9.27 -4.14 7.32
CA ILE A 30 8.46 -4.31 6.11
C ILE A 30 9.21 -4.96 4.94
N LYS A 31 10.46 -5.42 5.16
CA LYS A 31 11.30 -6.04 4.13
C LYS A 31 10.61 -7.20 3.42
N ASP A 32 9.96 -8.07 4.18
CA ASP A 32 9.29 -9.26 3.64
C ASP A 32 8.05 -8.89 2.83
N ALA A 33 7.34 -7.82 3.23
CA ALA A 33 6.20 -7.31 2.49
C ALA A 33 6.67 -6.73 1.14
N LYS A 34 7.72 -5.89 1.14
CA LYS A 34 8.32 -5.37 -0.09
C LYS A 34 8.77 -6.51 -1.02
N TYR A 35 9.52 -7.48 -0.49
CA TYR A 35 10.00 -8.62 -1.28
C TYR A 35 8.84 -9.44 -1.87
N SER A 36 7.81 -9.72 -1.06
CA SER A 36 6.65 -10.50 -1.51
C SER A 36 5.77 -9.73 -2.48
N PHE A 37 5.78 -8.39 -2.48
CA PHE A 37 5.00 -7.57 -3.39
C PHE A 37 5.55 -7.63 -4.83
N TYR A 38 6.87 -7.64 -5.00
CA TYR A 38 7.52 -7.69 -6.32
C TYR A 38 7.81 -9.12 -6.82
N LYS A 39 7.76 -10.13 -5.95
CA LYS A 39 8.06 -11.51 -6.33
C LYS A 39 6.85 -12.18 -6.97
N GLU A 40 7.02 -12.67 -8.19
CA GLU A 40 6.02 -13.48 -8.88
C GLU A 40 5.61 -14.71 -8.04
N GLY A 41 4.30 -14.98 -8.00
CA GLY A 41 3.72 -16.10 -7.25
C GLY A 41 3.59 -15.88 -5.73
N ARG A 42 4.04 -14.74 -5.18
CA ARG A 42 3.71 -14.31 -3.82
C ARG A 42 2.82 -13.08 -3.89
N LYS A 43 1.81 -13.02 -3.03
CA LYS A 43 0.94 -11.85 -2.89
C LYS A 43 0.98 -11.37 -1.44
N VAL A 44 1.18 -10.07 -1.26
CA VAL A 44 0.89 -9.42 0.01
C VAL A 44 -0.64 -9.31 0.10
N SER A 45 -1.23 -9.69 1.23
CA SER A 45 -2.68 -9.53 1.40
C SER A 45 -3.03 -8.06 1.53
N GLU A 46 -4.21 -7.65 1.03
CA GLU A 46 -4.68 -6.26 1.17
C GLU A 46 -4.68 -5.80 2.63
N LYS A 47 -5.06 -6.68 3.57
CA LYS A 47 -5.04 -6.40 5.00
C LYS A 47 -3.65 -5.98 5.48
N ARG A 48 -2.60 -6.66 4.98
CA ARG A 48 -1.22 -6.33 5.32
C ARG A 48 -0.77 -5.03 4.66
N MET A 49 -1.18 -4.75 3.42
CA MET A 49 -0.90 -3.48 2.75
C MET A 49 -1.55 -2.30 3.50
N LYS A 50 -2.85 -2.40 3.82
CA LYS A 50 -3.60 -1.39 4.58
C LYS A 50 -2.93 -1.09 5.92
N ARG A 51 -2.52 -2.14 6.67
CA ARG A 51 -1.79 -1.98 7.93
C ARG A 51 -0.50 -1.18 7.74
N ILE A 52 0.34 -1.54 6.77
CA ILE A 52 1.61 -0.85 6.53
C ILE A 52 1.37 0.61 6.13
N LEU A 53 0.40 0.89 5.26
CA LEU A 53 0.07 2.26 4.87
C LEU A 53 -0.40 3.11 6.06
N SER A 54 -1.16 2.52 6.99
CA SER A 54 -1.56 3.18 8.23
C SER A 54 -0.42 3.32 9.25
N ASP A 55 0.50 2.37 9.32
CA ASP A 55 1.62 2.39 10.28
C ASP A 55 2.67 3.45 9.91
N TYR A 56 2.83 3.77 8.62
CA TYR A 56 3.85 4.69 8.12
C TYR A 56 3.28 5.93 7.40
N GLY A 57 1.97 6.18 7.50
CA GLY A 57 1.33 7.32 6.86
C GLY A 57 -0.13 7.54 7.29
N TYR A 58 -0.73 8.61 6.78
CA TYR A 58 -2.17 8.85 6.92
C TYR A 58 -2.90 8.17 5.76
N PHE A 59 -3.63 7.09 6.08
CA PHE A 59 -4.30 6.25 5.10
C PHE A 59 -5.79 6.08 5.43
N SER A 60 -6.64 6.22 4.41
CA SER A 60 -8.09 5.98 4.49
C SER A 60 -8.58 5.30 3.20
N VAL A 61 -9.71 4.58 3.29
CA VAL A 61 -10.34 3.92 2.14
C VAL A 61 -11.62 4.68 1.80
N VAL A 62 -11.75 5.06 0.52
CA VAL A 62 -12.94 5.73 -0.02
C VAL A 62 -13.68 4.76 -0.92
N TYR A 63 -14.96 4.52 -0.65
CA TYR A 63 -15.84 3.77 -1.54
C TYR A 63 -16.73 4.76 -2.30
N ARG A 64 -16.70 4.69 -3.63
CA ARG A 64 -17.60 5.47 -4.50
C ARG A 64 -18.54 4.52 -5.22
N PHE A 65 -19.81 4.89 -5.29
CA PHE A 65 -20.84 4.13 -5.98
C PHE A 65 -21.75 5.12 -6.72
N GLU A 66 -21.98 4.86 -8.00
CA GLU A 66 -22.91 5.62 -8.82
C GLU A 66 -23.89 4.64 -9.46
N GLY A 67 -25.18 4.88 -9.26
CA GLY A 67 -26.24 4.10 -9.89
C GLY A 67 -26.31 4.44 -11.37
N LYS A 68 -26.53 3.44 -12.23
CA LYS A 68 -26.72 3.67 -13.66
C LYS A 68 -27.98 4.53 -13.84
N SER A 69 -27.83 5.72 -14.41
CA SER A 69 -28.96 6.50 -14.94
C SER A 69 -29.35 5.86 -16.28
N GLU A 70 -30.63 5.53 -16.45
CA GLU A 70 -31.20 5.11 -17.74
C GLU A 70 -31.32 6.29 -18.72
#